data_AF-A0A3A0CWH3-F1
#
_entry.id   AF-A0A3A0CWH3-F1
#
_cell.length_a   1.000
_cell.length_b   1.000
_cell.length_c   1.000
_cell.angle_alpha   90.00
_cell.angle_beta   90.00
_cell.angle_gamma   90.00
#
_symmetry.space_group_name_H-M   'P 1'
#
loop_
_entity.id
_entity.type
_entity.pdbx_description
1 polymer ?
#
loop_
_entity_poly.entity_id
_entity_poly.type
_entity_poly.pdbx_seq_one_letter_code
_entity_poly.pdbx_strand_id
1 'polypeptide(L)' 'MGELDDAARAEILLALTPDVGPVLRSRLVERFGDAASVFAATDAELQFVPGIGPKIARRILAAR' A
#
# COMPACT_ATOMS: atom_id res chain seq x y z
N MET A 1 -17.79 11.04 -11.14
CA MET A 1 -16.61 10.35 -11.72
C MET A 1 -15.42 11.12 -11.19
N GLY A 2 -14.69 10.62 -10.20
CA GLY A 2 -13.60 11.42 -9.60
C GLY A 2 -13.11 11.05 -8.21
N GLU A 3 -13.83 10.24 -7.43
CA GLU A 3 -13.39 9.86 -6.06
C GLU A 3 -13.37 8.35 -5.88
N LEU A 4 -14.42 7.66 -6.36
CA LEU A 4 -14.43 6.20 -6.48
C LEU A 4 -13.35 5.70 -7.44
N ASP A 5 -12.99 6.50 -8.47
CA ASP A 5 -11.98 6.13 -9.46
C ASP A 5 -10.57 6.13 -8.86
N ASP A 6 -10.28 7.08 -7.99
CA ASP A 6 -8.97 7.20 -7.32
C ASP A 6 -8.79 6.13 -6.23
N ALA A 7 -9.84 5.87 -5.44
CA ALA A 7 -9.84 4.78 -4.47
C ALA A 7 -9.68 3.42 -5.17
N ALA A 8 -10.43 3.16 -6.24
CA ALA A 8 -10.32 1.93 -7.02
C ALA A 8 -8.93 1.80 -7.68
N ARG A 9 -8.37 2.90 -8.20
CA ARG A 9 -7.01 2.92 -8.75
C ARG A 9 -5.98 2.56 -7.67
N ALA A 10 -6.05 3.15 -6.48
CA ALA A 10 -5.15 2.84 -5.38
C ALA A 10 -5.23 1.36 -4.99
N GLU A 11 -6.43 0.79 -4.94
CA GLU A 11 -6.61 -0.63 -4.64
C GLU A 11 -5.96 -1.55 -5.68
N ILE A 12 -6.12 -1.22 -6.97
CA ILE A 12 -5.51 -1.97 -8.06
C ILE A 12 -3.98 -1.86 -8.00
N LEU A 13 -3.43 -0.65 -7.82
CA LEU A 13 -1.98 -0.45 -7.74
C LEU A 13 -1.37 -1.20 -6.56
N LEU A 14 -2.02 -1.16 -5.40
CA LEU A 14 -1.54 -1.87 -4.21
C LEU A 14 -1.57 -3.39 -4.43
N ALA A 15 -2.62 -3.92 -5.07
CA ALA A 15 -2.74 -5.34 -5.41
C ALA A 15 -1.72 -5.79 -6.47
N LEU A 16 -1.28 -4.90 -7.35
CA LEU A 16 -0.28 -5.17 -8.39
C LEU A 16 1.17 -4.91 -7.93
N THR A 17 1.36 -4.38 -6.73
CA THR A 17 2.70 -4.05 -6.23
C THR A 17 3.52 -5.33 -6.04
N PRO A 18 4.70 -5.47 -6.70
CA PRO A 18 5.52 -6.67 -6.58
C PRO A 18 5.96 -6.95 -5.14
N ASP A 19 5.90 -8.23 -4.74
CA ASP A 19 6.14 -8.73 -3.38
C ASP A 19 5.07 -8.34 -2.34
N VAL A 20 3.99 -7.63 -2.73
CA VAL A 20 2.84 -7.36 -1.86
C VAL A 20 1.74 -8.38 -2.15
N GLY A 21 1.76 -9.49 -1.41
CA GLY A 21 0.71 -10.50 -1.44
C GLY A 21 -0.54 -10.10 -0.63
N PRO A 22 -1.61 -10.92 -0.68
CA PRO A 22 -2.89 -10.61 -0.01
C PRO A 22 -2.75 -10.42 1.51
N VAL A 23 -1.85 -11.16 2.17
CA VAL A 23 -1.60 -11.02 3.61
C VAL A 23 -1.01 -9.65 3.95
N LEU A 24 0.01 -9.21 3.20
CA LEU A 24 0.63 -7.90 3.43
C LEU A 24 -0.33 -6.77 3.08
N ARG A 25 -1.09 -6.92 1.99
CA ARG A 25 -2.13 -5.95 1.62
C ARG A 25 -3.17 -5.80 2.72
N SER A 26 -3.69 -6.89 3.29
CA SER A 26 -4.66 -6.81 4.39
C SER A 26 -4.09 -6.09 5.61
N ARG A 27 -2.84 -6.38 6.00
CA ARG A 27 -2.18 -5.69 7.13
C ARG A 27 -1.98 -4.21 6.87
N LEU A 28 -1.63 -3.84 5.64
CA LEU A 28 -1.49 -2.44 5.23
C LEU A 28 -2.82 -1.70 5.34
N VAL A 29 -3.89 -2.25 4.76
CA VAL A 29 -5.23 -1.64 4.83
C VAL A 29 -5.76 -1.62 6.27
N GLU A 30 -5.53 -2.64 7.07
CA GLU A 30 -5.88 -2.65 8.49
C GLU A 30 -5.14 -1.57 9.29
N ARG A 31 -3.86 -1.32 8.97
CA ARG A 31 -3.03 -0.31 9.66
C ARG A 31 -3.32 1.13 9.22
N PHE A 32 -3.60 1.35 7.94
CA PHE A 32 -3.68 2.68 7.33
C PHE A 32 -5.11 3.08 6.91
N GLY A 33 -6.07 2.15 6.94
CA GLY A 33 -7.48 2.38 6.62
C GLY A 33 -7.85 2.00 5.19
N ASP A 34 -7.10 2.48 4.20
CA ASP A 34 -7.34 2.22 2.78
C ASP A 34 -6.03 2.26 1.96
N ALA A 35 -6.10 1.82 0.69
CA ALA A 35 -4.93 1.80 -0.18
C ALA A 35 -4.38 3.21 -0.50
N ALA A 36 -5.21 4.25 -0.51
CA ALA A 36 -4.75 5.62 -0.75
C ALA A 36 -3.85 6.10 0.41
N SER A 37 -4.26 5.82 1.64
CA SER A 37 -3.52 6.12 2.87
C SER A 37 -2.21 5.32 2.96
N VAL A 38 -2.18 4.11 2.40
CA VAL A 38 -0.93 3.33 2.24
C VAL A 38 0.08 4.07 1.35
N PHE A 39 -0.35 4.65 0.24
CA PHE A 39 0.54 5.42 -0.65
C PHE A 39 0.90 6.81 -0.11
N ALA A 40 0.16 7.31 0.87
CA ALA A 40 0.45 8.55 1.59
C ALA A 40 1.43 8.35 2.76
N ALA A 41 1.61 7.11 3.23
CA ALA A 41 2.53 6.79 4.33
C ALA A 41 4.00 6.99 3.94
N THR A 42 4.85 7.22 4.94
CA THR A 42 6.30 7.30 4.77
C THR A 42 6.95 5.91 4.69
N ASP A 43 8.16 5.83 4.14
CA ASP A 43 8.95 4.60 4.09
C ASP A 43 9.14 3.96 5.48
N ALA A 44 9.38 4.79 6.51
CA ALA A 44 9.49 4.34 7.89
C ALA A 44 8.16 3.81 8.45
N GLU A 45 7.04 4.46 8.15
CA GLU A 45 5.71 4.01 8.59
C GLU A 45 5.33 2.66 7.99
N LEU A 46 5.62 2.46 6.71
CA LEU A 46 5.39 1.18 6.03
C LEU A 46 6.20 0.05 6.67
N GLN A 47 7.44 0.32 7.08
CA GLN A 47 8.32 -0.68 7.72
C GLN A 47 7.86 -1.11 9.12
N PHE A 48 6.96 -0.37 9.78
CA PHE A 48 6.34 -0.85 11.03
C PHE A 48 5.33 -1.98 10.81
N VAL A 49 4.88 -2.21 9.58
CA VAL A 49 3.97 -3.32 9.27
C VAL A 49 4.74 -4.65 9.25
N PRO A 50 4.34 -5.65 10.06
CA PRO A 50 5.04 -6.92 10.13
C PRO A 50 5.16 -7.60 8.76
N GLY A 51 6.41 -7.89 8.36
CA GLY A 51 6.75 -8.49 7.06
C GLY A 51 7.08 -7.47 5.96
N ILE A 52 7.08 -6.17 6.25
CA ILE A 52 7.49 -5.12 5.32
C ILE A 52 8.88 -4.62 5.73
N GLY A 53 9.89 -5.00 4.94
CA GLY A 53 11.22 -4.41 5.01
C GLY A 53 11.40 -3.26 4.01
N PRO A 54 12.58 -2.60 4.00
CA PRO A 54 12.85 -1.44 3.14
C PRO A 54 12.70 -1.74 1.65
N LYS A 55 12.91 -2.99 1.22
CA LYS A 55 12.67 -3.41 -0.17
C LYS A 55 11.19 -3.28 -0.56
N ILE A 56 10.29 -3.74 0.29
CA ILE A 56 8.84 -3.74 0.01
C ILE A 56 8.29 -2.33 0.17
N ALA A 57 8.70 -1.60 1.21
CA ALA A 57 8.30 -0.20 1.42
C ALA A 57 8.61 0.68 0.18
N ARG A 58 9.82 0.59 -0.37
CA ARG A 58 10.19 1.31 -1.60
C ARG A 58 9.36 0.92 -2.82
N ARG A 59 8.97 -0.35 -2.95
CA ARG A 59 8.12 -0.81 -4.07
C ARG A 59 6.71 -0.23 -3.98
N ILE A 60 6.16 -0.17 -2.76
CA ILE A 60 4.87 0.47 -2.52
C ILE A 60 4.95 1.95 -2.91
N LEU A 61 5.95 2.68 -2.41
CA LEU A 61 6.09 4.12 -2.70
C LEU A 61 6.31 4.41 -4.19
N ALA A 62 6.94 3.49 -4.92
CA ALA A 62 7.17 3.61 -6.36
C ALA A 62 5.96 3.25 -7.22
N ALA A 63 4.92 2.62 -6.66
CA ALA A 63 3.74 2.16 -7.41
C ALA A 63 2.62 3.20 -7.53
N ARG A 64 2.79 4.41 -6.96
CA ARG A 64 1.80 5.51 -6.99
C ARG A 64 1.68 6.18 -8.36
#